data_AF-M0AYH3-F1
#
_entry.id   AF-M0AYH3-F1
#
_cell.length_a   1.000
_cell.length_b   1.000
_cell.length_c   1.000
_cell.angle_alpha   90.00
_cell.angle_beta   90.00
_cell.angle_gamma   90.00
#
_symmetry.space_group_name_H-M   'P 1'
#
loop_
_entity.id
_entity.type
_entity.pdbx_description
1 polymer ?
#
loop_
_entity_poly.entity_id
_entity_poly.type
_entity_poly.pdbx_seq_one_letter_code
_entity_poly.pdbx_strand_id
1 'polypeptide(L)'
;MSSRSAPVDVQRFVRLTDVSLDEAYTLLANVRLRIALHVLSACETPVSVDWLSETLARWDDDSPESIEIELVHTVLPKLEDFGILEYDARSGIVRMDDPVVAFDHPRAESLLAPVDDTRDSTVSTRSDYAY
;
A
#
# COMPACT_ATOMS: atom_id res chain seq x y z
N MET A 1 14.26 6.66 -24.45
CA MET A 1 13.24 6.72 -23.40
C MET A 1 13.14 5.32 -22.82
N SER A 2 13.94 5.01 -21.81
CA SER A 2 14.03 3.68 -21.21
C SER A 2 13.72 3.82 -19.73
N SER A 3 12.44 3.96 -19.39
CA SER A 3 11.99 3.84 -18.00
C SER A 3 12.02 2.35 -17.64
N ARG A 4 13.20 1.90 -17.21
CA ARG A 4 13.45 0.53 -16.79
C ARG A 4 12.82 0.38 -15.41
N SER A 5 11.55 -0.05 -15.39
CA SER A 5 10.79 -0.49 -14.21
C SER A 5 11.73 -1.06 -13.15
N ALA A 6 11.84 -0.38 -12.02
CA ALA A 6 12.71 -0.81 -10.93
C ALA A 6 12.26 -2.23 -10.53
N PRO A 7 13.15 -3.24 -10.62
CA PRO A 7 12.77 -4.60 -10.31
C PRO A 7 12.48 -4.69 -8.81
N VAL A 8 11.35 -5.29 -8.45
CA VAL A 8 11.13 -5.81 -7.09
C VAL A 8 12.38 -6.55 -6.66
N ASP A 9 13.00 -6.14 -5.54
CA ASP A 9 14.22 -6.76 -5.04
C ASP A 9 13.85 -8.11 -4.38
N VAL A 10 13.65 -9.13 -5.22
CA VAL A 10 13.33 -10.51 -4.80
C VAL A 10 14.40 -11.05 -3.86
N GLN A 11 15.67 -10.67 -4.06
CA GLN A 11 16.76 -11.09 -3.20
C GLN A 11 16.66 -10.46 -1.80
N ARG A 12 16.25 -9.19 -1.71
CA ARG A 12 15.95 -8.55 -0.42
C ARG A 12 14.74 -9.19 0.24
N PHE A 13 13.68 -9.49 -0.52
CA PHE A 13 12.50 -10.20 -0.02
C PHE A 13 12.89 -11.57 0.56
N VAL A 14 13.65 -12.38 -0.18
CA VAL A 14 14.16 -13.69 0.29
C VAL A 14 15.00 -13.54 1.56
N ARG A 15 15.91 -12.55 1.62
CA ARG A 15 16.75 -12.33 2.81
C ARG A 15 15.95 -11.92 4.05
N LEU A 16 14.85 -11.19 3.89
CA LEU A 16 14.03 -10.73 5.01
C LEU A 16 13.04 -11.80 5.49
N THR A 17 12.52 -12.60 4.56
CA THR A 17 11.49 -13.61 4.85
C THR A 17 12.03 -15.00 5.12
N ASP A 18 13.30 -15.26 4.78
CA ASP A 18 13.93 -16.58 4.81
C ASP A 18 13.20 -17.65 3.96
N VAL A 19 12.31 -17.24 3.06
CA VAL A 19 11.59 -18.15 2.15
C VAL A 19 12.46 -18.54 0.96
N SER A 20 12.14 -19.67 0.34
CA SER A 20 12.83 -20.08 -0.88
C SER A 20 12.61 -19.08 -2.02
N LEU A 21 13.56 -19.01 -2.96
CA LEU A 21 13.46 -18.12 -4.12
C LEU A 21 12.20 -18.39 -4.95
N ASP A 22 11.83 -19.66 -5.13
CA ASP A 22 10.63 -20.05 -5.88
C ASP A 22 9.34 -19.62 -5.18
N GLU A 23 9.32 -19.69 -3.85
CA GLU A 23 8.21 -19.23 -3.03
C GLU A 23 8.10 -17.70 -3.03
N ALA A 24 9.23 -17.01 -2.94
CA ALA A 24 9.28 -15.56 -3.14
C ALA A 24 8.75 -15.15 -4.52
N TYR A 25 9.12 -15.86 -5.60
CA TYR A 25 8.58 -15.61 -6.92
C TYR A 25 7.07 -15.88 -7.00
N THR A 26 6.58 -16.94 -6.34
CA THR A 26 5.15 -17.26 -6.31
C THR A 26 4.35 -16.18 -5.58
N LEU A 27 4.85 -15.72 -4.43
CA LEU A 27 4.25 -14.64 -3.66
C LEU A 27 4.27 -13.32 -4.45
N LEU A 28 5.42 -12.94 -4.99
CA LEU A 28 5.60 -11.69 -5.75
C LEU A 28 5.02 -11.74 -7.17
N ALA A 29 4.62 -12.92 -7.67
CA ALA A 29 3.83 -13.04 -8.88
C ALA A 29 2.41 -12.49 -8.68
N ASN A 30 1.92 -12.46 -7.44
CA ASN A 30 0.65 -11.81 -7.11
C ASN A 30 0.78 -10.29 -7.24
N VAL A 31 0.09 -9.71 -8.22
CA VAL A 31 0.06 -8.25 -8.48
C VAL A 31 -0.40 -7.48 -7.23
N ARG A 32 -1.40 -8.01 -6.53
CA ARG A 32 -2.02 -7.41 -5.35
C ARG A 32 -1.01 -7.30 -4.21
N LEU A 33 -0.22 -8.35 -4.00
CA LEU A 33 0.85 -8.35 -3.00
C LEU A 33 1.91 -7.29 -3.28
N ARG A 34 2.32 -7.13 -4.54
CA ARG A 34 3.30 -6.10 -4.92
C ARG A 34 2.79 -4.70 -4.67
N ILE A 35 1.53 -4.42 -5.01
CA ILE A 35 0.93 -3.11 -4.78
C ILE A 35 0.77 -2.86 -3.28
N ALA A 36 0.31 -3.85 -2.51
CA ALA A 36 0.20 -3.74 -1.06
C ALA A 36 1.54 -3.41 -0.40
N LEU A 37 2.59 -4.17 -0.73
CA LEU A 37 3.96 -3.90 -0.24
C LEU A 37 4.46 -2.52 -0.65
N HIS A 38 4.14 -2.08 -1.87
CA HIS A 38 4.52 -0.76 -2.34
C HIS A 38 3.81 0.36 -1.55
N VAL A 39 2.49 0.27 -1.39
CA VAL A 39 1.71 1.26 -0.64
C VAL A 39 2.21 1.33 0.80
N LEU A 40 2.42 0.17 1.44
CA LEU A 40 2.98 0.10 2.78
C LEU A 40 4.40 0.69 2.84
N SER A 41 5.24 0.47 1.82
CA SER A 41 6.60 1.04 1.75
C SER A 41 6.65 2.55 1.59
N ALA A 42 5.59 3.14 1.04
CA ALA A 42 5.46 4.59 0.90
C ALA A 42 4.91 5.23 2.19
N CYS A 43 4.34 4.44 3.10
CA CYS A 43 3.79 4.93 4.36
C CYS A 43 4.82 4.84 5.49
N GLU A 44 5.20 5.99 6.05
CA GLU A 44 6.07 6.04 7.24
C GLU A 44 5.30 5.77 8.55
N THR A 45 3.96 5.77 8.49
CA THR A 45 3.07 5.60 9.65
C THR A 45 2.25 4.31 9.55
N PRO A 46 1.84 3.72 10.69
CA PRO A 46 0.90 2.61 10.68
C PRO A 46 -0.38 2.96 9.93
N VAL A 47 -0.89 2.03 9.13
CA VAL A 47 -2.11 2.20 8.33
C VAL A 47 -3.18 1.20 8.76
N SER A 48 -4.46 1.52 8.56
CA SER A 48 -5.55 0.58 8.80
C SER A 48 -5.73 -0.39 7.63
N VAL A 49 -6.21 -1.60 7.93
CA VAL A 49 -6.58 -2.58 6.90
C VAL A 49 -7.69 -2.02 6.00
N ASP A 50 -8.68 -1.32 6.55
CA ASP A 50 -9.75 -0.68 5.79
C ASP A 50 -9.21 0.31 4.76
N TRP A 51 -8.26 1.16 5.16
CA TRP A 51 -7.66 2.12 4.23
C TRP A 51 -6.82 1.42 3.16
N LEU A 52 -6.13 0.34 3.54
CA LEU A 52 -5.34 -0.46 2.61
C LEU A 52 -6.24 -1.20 1.61
N SER A 53 -7.37 -1.76 2.05
CA SER A 53 -8.32 -2.47 1.19
C SER A 53 -9.03 -1.52 0.22
N GLU A 54 -9.49 -0.35 0.69
CA GLU A 54 -10.03 0.72 -0.17
C GLU A 54 -9.00 1.21 -1.19
N THR A 55 -7.75 1.34 -0.76
CA THR A 55 -6.68 1.74 -1.65
C THR A 55 -6.46 0.71 -2.73
N LEU A 56 -6.36 -0.57 -2.38
CA LEU A 56 -6.17 -1.68 -3.32
C LEU A 56 -7.39 -1.92 -4.23
N ALA A 57 -8.62 -1.68 -3.75
CA ALA A 57 -9.84 -1.80 -4.55
C ALA A 57 -9.81 -0.87 -5.79
N ARG A 58 -9.19 0.31 -5.67
CA ARG A 58 -8.99 1.23 -6.79
C ARG A 58 -8.08 0.67 -7.88
N TRP A 59 -7.30 -0.38 -7.60
CA TRP A 59 -6.34 -0.97 -8.52
C TRP A 59 -6.84 -2.23 -9.22
N ASP A 60 -7.61 -3.05 -8.52
CA ASP A 60 -7.88 -4.44 -8.92
C ASP A 60 -9.31 -4.67 -9.41
N ASP A 61 -10.12 -3.61 -9.51
CA ASP A 61 -11.56 -3.66 -9.87
C ASP A 61 -12.39 -4.63 -8.99
N ASP A 62 -11.80 -5.07 -7.87
CA ASP A 62 -12.38 -5.93 -6.85
C ASP A 62 -13.00 -5.08 -5.74
N SER A 63 -13.97 -5.66 -5.03
CA SER A 63 -14.60 -4.96 -3.91
C SER A 63 -13.62 -4.81 -2.72
N PRO A 64 -13.64 -3.67 -2.00
CA PRO A 64 -12.77 -3.47 -0.84
C PRO A 64 -12.99 -4.54 0.24
N GLU A 65 -14.23 -5.00 0.44
CA GLU A 65 -14.56 -6.08 1.37
C GLU A 65 -13.89 -7.41 1.00
N SER A 66 -13.86 -7.78 -0.29
CA SER A 66 -13.17 -9.00 -0.72
C SER A 66 -11.66 -8.92 -0.53
N ILE A 67 -11.08 -7.74 -0.78
CA ILE A 67 -9.66 -7.50 -0.58
C ILE A 67 -9.31 -7.52 0.91
N GLU A 68 -10.14 -6.90 1.75
CA GLU A 68 -9.98 -6.91 3.19
C GLU A 68 -9.97 -8.35 3.75
N ILE A 69 -10.93 -9.18 3.34
CA ILE A 69 -10.98 -10.60 3.72
C ILE A 69 -9.67 -11.31 3.33
N GLU A 70 -9.18 -11.12 2.11
CA GLU A 70 -7.91 -11.72 1.70
C GLU A 70 -6.72 -11.18 2.50
N LEU A 71 -6.68 -9.88 2.76
CA LEU A 71 -5.62 -9.25 3.55
C LEU A 71 -5.57 -9.83 4.96
N VAL A 72 -6.70 -9.82 5.67
CA VAL A 72 -6.81 -10.27 7.06
C VAL A 72 -6.55 -11.76 7.20
N HIS A 73 -7.02 -12.58 6.25
CA HIS A 73 -6.95 -14.04 6.40
C HIS A 73 -5.76 -14.70 5.72
N THR A 74 -5.16 -14.06 4.70
CA THR A 74 -4.13 -14.70 3.88
C THR A 74 -2.86 -13.87 3.82
N VAL A 75 -2.95 -12.59 3.46
CA VAL A 75 -1.75 -11.82 3.11
C VAL A 75 -1.04 -11.30 4.35
N LEU A 76 -1.73 -10.56 5.22
CA LEU A 76 -1.13 -9.92 6.39
C LEU A 76 -0.58 -10.94 7.40
N PRO A 77 -1.30 -12.03 7.76
CA PRO A 77 -0.73 -13.05 8.64
C PRO A 77 0.52 -13.70 8.06
N LYS A 78 0.54 -13.98 6.74
CA LYS A 78 1.75 -14.52 6.10
C LYS A 78 2.91 -13.54 6.14
N LEU A 79 2.67 -12.27 5.84
CA LEU A 79 3.74 -11.26 5.86
C LEU A 79 4.28 -11.00 7.28
N GLU A 80 3.42 -11.11 8.29
CA GLU A 80 3.79 -11.07 9.70
C GLU A 80 4.60 -12.31 10.11
N ASP A 81 4.18 -13.52 9.71
CA ASP A 81 4.93 -14.76 9.95
C ASP A 81 6.36 -14.69 9.37
N PHE A 82 6.54 -13.94 8.28
CA PHE A 82 7.83 -13.69 7.67
C PHE A 82 8.57 -12.47 8.23
N GLY A 83 8.01 -11.76 9.22
CA GLY A 83 8.63 -10.60 9.85
C GLY A 83 8.79 -9.37 8.95
N ILE A 84 8.03 -9.27 7.85
CA ILE A 84 8.08 -8.11 6.94
C ILE A 84 7.36 -6.91 7.55
N LEU A 85 6.24 -7.18 8.22
CA LEU A 85 5.36 -6.19 8.82
C LEU A 85 4.86 -6.70 10.17
N GLU A 86 4.35 -5.81 10.98
CA GLU A 86 3.58 -6.13 12.18
C GLU A 86 2.11 -5.90 11.88
N TYR A 87 1.27 -6.90 12.18
CA TYR A 87 -0.16 -6.82 11.96
C TYR A 87 -0.94 -7.04 13.27
N ASP A 88 -1.62 -6.01 13.74
CA ASP A 88 -2.53 -6.14 14.87
C ASP A 88 -3.94 -6.48 14.39
N ALA A 89 -4.27 -7.77 14.42
CA ALA A 89 -5.60 -8.27 14.05
C ALA A 89 -6.73 -7.75 14.96
N ARG A 90 -6.44 -7.24 16.17
CA ARG A 90 -7.47 -6.67 17.06
C ARG A 90 -7.82 -5.25 16.69
N SER A 91 -6.82 -4.45 16.33
CA SER A 91 -7.01 -3.04 15.96
C SER A 91 -7.14 -2.81 14.46
N GLY A 92 -6.82 -3.82 13.62
CA GLY A 92 -6.81 -3.70 12.17
C GLY A 92 -5.70 -2.77 11.70
N ILE A 93 -4.57 -2.72 12.39
CA ILE A 93 -3.46 -1.83 12.07
C ILE A 93 -2.28 -2.64 11.52
N VAL A 94 -1.71 -2.15 10.43
CA VAL A 94 -0.53 -2.70 9.77
C VAL A 94 0.61 -1.69 9.87
N ARG A 95 1.76 -2.14 10.35
CA ARG A 95 2.98 -1.34 10.45
C ARG A 95 4.11 -2.03 9.71
N MET A 96 4.88 -1.28 8.93
CA MET A 96 6.05 -1.81 8.24
C MET A 96 7.28 -0.99 8.66
N ASP A 97 8.27 -1.67 9.22
CA ASP A 97 9.44 -1.01 9.82
C ASP A 97 10.61 -0.85 8.85
N ASP A 98 10.72 -1.75 7.87
CA ASP A 98 11.75 -1.69 6.84
C ASP A 98 11.10 -1.86 5.45
N PRO A 99 11.10 -0.81 4.60
CA PRO A 99 10.55 -0.91 3.27
C PRO A 99 11.30 -1.94 2.41
N VAL A 100 10.60 -3.02 2.07
CA VAL A 100 11.17 -4.17 1.34
C VAL A 100 11.20 -3.96 -0.17
N VAL A 101 10.33 -3.09 -0.73
CA VAL A 101 10.10 -2.99 -2.17
C VAL A 101 10.07 -1.55 -2.65
N ALA A 102 11.06 -1.15 -3.45
CA ALA A 102 10.96 0.03 -4.31
C ALA A 102 10.21 -0.40 -5.59
N PHE A 103 8.89 -0.31 -5.59
CA PHE A 103 8.09 -0.59 -6.77
C PHE A 103 7.85 0.71 -7.53
N ASP A 104 8.36 0.79 -8.76
CA ASP A 104 8.15 1.94 -9.64
C ASP A 104 7.11 1.54 -10.71
N HIS A 105 5.83 1.82 -10.43
CA HIS A 105 4.73 1.58 -11.36
C HIS A 105 4.06 2.90 -11.73
N PRO A 106 3.83 3.17 -13.03
CA PRO A 106 3.34 4.47 -13.48
C PRO A 106 1.94 4.84 -12.96
N ARG A 107 1.13 3.87 -12.53
CA ARG A 107 -0.14 4.15 -11.81
C ARG A 107 0.06 4.48 -10.32
N ALA A 108 1.19 4.12 -9.71
CA ALA A 108 1.41 4.28 -8.26
C ALA A 108 1.72 5.71 -7.89
N GLU A 109 2.59 6.36 -8.65
CA GLU A 109 2.87 7.80 -8.51
C GLU A 109 1.60 8.65 -8.66
N SER A 110 0.69 8.29 -9.58
CA SER A 110 -0.55 9.02 -9.80
C SER A 110 -1.58 8.89 -8.66
N LEU A 111 -1.42 7.90 -7.77
CA LEU A 111 -2.36 7.59 -6.68
C LEU A 111 -1.78 7.93 -5.28
N LEU A 112 -0.45 8.03 -5.15
CA LEU A 112 0.25 8.56 -3.98
C LEU A 112 0.42 10.08 -4.01
N ALA A 113 0.04 10.75 -5.12
CA ALA A 113 -0.14 12.19 -5.10
C ALA A 113 -1.07 12.54 -3.93
N PRO A 114 -0.68 13.47 -3.03
CA PRO A 114 -1.51 13.82 -1.89
C PRO A 114 -2.90 14.15 -2.44
N VAL A 115 -3.91 13.44 -1.92
CA VAL A 115 -5.29 13.92 -2.02
C VAL A 115 -5.27 15.22 -1.26
N ASP A 116 -5.00 16.31 -1.97
CA ASP A 116 -5.10 17.64 -1.45
C ASP A 116 -6.55 17.75 -1.01
N ASP A 117 -6.79 17.62 0.30
CA ASP A 117 -8.07 17.82 0.95
C ASP A 117 -8.37 19.32 0.82
N THR A 118 -8.66 19.75 -0.40
CA THR A 118 -9.24 21.04 -0.68
C THR A 118 -10.70 20.92 -0.27
N ARG A 119 -10.94 20.82 1.04
CA ARG A 119 -12.13 21.40 1.65
C ARG A 119 -12.04 22.89 1.42
N ASP A 120 -12.42 23.31 0.21
CA ASP A 120 -12.75 24.69 -0.10
C ASP A 120 -13.95 25.06 0.77
N SER A 121 -13.61 25.47 1.99
CA SER A 121 -14.53 26.11 2.90
C SER A 121 -14.83 27.45 2.27
N THR A 122 -15.94 27.53 1.54
CA THR A 122 -16.50 28.78 1.05
C THR A 122 -16.90 29.65 2.25
N VAL A 123 -15.92 30.28 2.89
CA VAL A 123 -16.12 31.44 3.74
C VAL A 123 -16.32 32.60 2.78
N SER A 124 -17.56 32.78 2.35
CA SER A 124 -18.01 34.02 1.76
C SER A 124 -18.15 35.04 2.89
N THR A 125 -17.01 35.61 3.31
CA THR A 125 -16.99 36.77 4.19
C THR A 125 -17.40 37.97 3.38
N ARG A 126 -18.64 38.38 3.62
CA ARG A 126 -19.19 39.73 3.42
C ARG A 126 -18.12 40.80 3.59
N SER A 127 -17.81 41.54 2.53
CA SER A 127 -17.13 42.84 2.63
C SER A 127 -17.79 43.83 1.68
N ASP A 128 -18.52 44.75 2.30
CA ASP A 128 -18.95 46.03 1.75
C ASP A 128 -17.79 46.74 1.05
N TYR A 129 -17.96 47.09 -0.22
CA TYR A 129 -17.25 48.21 -0.81
C TYR A 129 -18.25 49.15 -1.47
N ALA A 130 -18.35 50.32 -0.86
CA ALA A 130 -19.05 51.48 -1.36
C ALA A 130 -18.30 52.11 -2.55
N TYR A 131 -19.05 52.57 -3.55
CA TYR A 131 -18.70 53.74 -4.34
C TYR A 131 -19.97 54.46 -4.80
#